data_AF-A0A1H8YT46-F1
#
_entry.id   AF-A0A1H8YT46-F1
#
_cell.length_a   1.000
_cell.length_b   1.000
_cell.length_c   1.000
_cell.angle_alpha   90.00
_cell.angle_beta   90.00
_cell.angle_gamma   90.00
#
_symmetry.space_group_name_H-M   'P 1'
#
loop_
_entity.id
_entity.type
_entity.pdbx_description
1 polymer ?
#
loop_
_entity_poly.entity_id
_entity_poly.type
_entity_poly.pdbx_seq_one_letter_code
_entity_poly.pdbx_strand_id
1 'polypeptide(L)'
;MQNIQEAFAARDTMLTRLIEKYGAGRRDLMDLGVTDYEARRWCATVAPTVLAPGQAVEIGPLGTGLADTVALVPMGQLGRRYLTYDVYLRNAGLHVQLRLRATHLGWSENGQIAVVRPITRRWQLGSAAAIATARVTHCAKILAEPDVHHAWPRLSTMVELGDPITVGLPLGYSPGPTGGAPAIPGVRHYLLADLLIAANDGSTVKSTPPLR
;
A
#
# COMPACT_ATOMS: atom_id res chain seq x y z
N MET A 1 39.57 -10.30 -1.67
CA MET A 1 38.50 -11.29 -1.89
C MET A 1 37.43 -11.30 -0.79
N GLN A 2 37.76 -10.94 0.46
CA GLN A 2 36.84 -10.89 1.60
C GLN A 2 35.64 -9.92 1.43
N ASN A 3 35.88 -8.77 0.78
CA ASN A 3 34.90 -7.68 0.61
C ASN A 3 33.69 -8.04 -0.30
N ILE A 4 33.87 -8.93 -1.29
CA ILE A 4 32.80 -9.28 -2.23
C ILE A 4 31.79 -10.26 -1.59
N GLN A 5 32.29 -11.23 -0.82
CA GLN A 5 31.42 -12.21 -0.13
C GLN A 5 30.58 -11.53 0.97
N GLU A 6 31.16 -10.58 1.70
CA GLU A 6 30.46 -9.75 2.68
C GLU A 6 29.36 -8.90 2.04
N ALA A 7 29.62 -8.31 0.87
CA ALA A 7 28.62 -7.54 0.13
C ALA A 7 27.44 -8.41 -0.33
N PHE A 8 27.69 -9.63 -0.81
CA PHE A 8 26.63 -10.56 -1.18
C PHE A 8 25.82 -11.04 0.03
N ALA A 9 26.48 -11.38 1.14
CA ALA A 9 25.79 -11.77 2.38
C ALA A 9 24.93 -10.64 2.95
N ALA A 10 25.41 -9.40 2.88
CA ALA A 10 24.65 -8.21 3.29
C ALA A 10 23.40 -8.01 2.41
N ARG A 11 23.53 -8.17 1.09
CA ARG A 11 22.40 -8.12 0.15
C ARG A 11 21.36 -9.19 0.47
N ASP A 12 21.77 -10.44 0.64
CA ASP A 12 20.85 -11.55 0.90
C ASP A 12 20.11 -11.39 2.24
N THR A 13 20.83 -10.91 3.27
CA THR A 13 20.24 -10.55 4.57
C THR A 13 19.22 -9.42 4.43
N MET A 14 19.53 -8.40 3.63
CA MET A 14 18.61 -7.29 3.34
C MET A 14 17.35 -7.78 2.63
N LEU A 15 17.48 -8.60 1.57
CA LEU A 15 16.33 -9.12 0.81
C LEU A 15 15.44 -10.02 1.66
N THR A 16 16.04 -10.88 2.48
CA THR A 16 15.32 -11.72 3.44
C THR A 16 14.52 -10.84 4.41
N ARG A 17 15.16 -9.84 5.03
CA ARG A 17 14.50 -8.92 5.96
C ARG A 17 13.37 -8.14 5.30
N LEU A 18 13.53 -7.73 4.03
CA LEU A 18 12.50 -7.04 3.26
C LEU A 18 11.23 -7.86 3.12
N ILE A 19 11.36 -9.14 2.80
CA ILE A 19 10.23 -10.04 2.64
C ILE A 19 9.64 -10.42 4.01
N GLU A 20 10.48 -10.82 4.96
CA GLU A 20 10.02 -11.33 6.26
C GLU A 20 9.36 -10.26 7.13
N LYS A 21 9.98 -9.08 7.24
CA LYS A 21 9.58 -8.03 8.19
C LYS A 21 8.71 -6.96 7.58
N TYR A 22 8.89 -6.70 6.29
CA TYR A 22 8.15 -5.65 5.59
C TYR A 22 7.17 -6.22 4.56
N GLY A 23 7.20 -7.53 4.32
CA GLY A 23 6.28 -8.20 3.41
C GLY A 23 6.56 -7.89 1.95
N ALA A 24 7.76 -7.44 1.59
CA ALA A 24 8.11 -7.04 0.22
C ALA A 24 7.72 -8.11 -0.80
N GLY A 25 6.99 -7.70 -1.84
CA GLY A 25 6.65 -8.57 -2.96
C GLY A 25 7.68 -8.49 -4.09
N ARG A 26 7.52 -9.33 -5.11
CA ARG A 26 8.38 -9.37 -6.31
C ARG A 26 8.68 -7.99 -6.89
N ARG A 27 7.66 -7.13 -7.01
CA ARG A 27 7.79 -5.80 -7.59
C ARG A 27 8.58 -4.83 -6.71
N ASP A 28 8.47 -4.94 -5.39
CA ASP A 28 9.25 -4.13 -4.46
C ASP A 28 10.74 -4.50 -4.57
N LEU A 29 11.07 -5.78 -4.73
CA LEU A 29 12.46 -6.21 -4.93
C LEU A 29 13.00 -5.72 -6.28
N MET A 30 12.19 -5.77 -7.34
CA MET A 30 12.58 -5.25 -8.65
C MET A 30 12.84 -3.75 -8.65
N ASP A 31 12.10 -2.96 -7.85
CA ASP A 31 12.38 -1.53 -7.68
C ASP A 31 13.77 -1.26 -7.07
N LEU A 32 14.28 -2.21 -6.30
CA LEU A 32 15.59 -2.15 -5.67
C LEU A 32 16.71 -2.70 -6.58
N GLY A 33 16.42 -2.95 -7.85
CA GLY A 33 17.39 -3.45 -8.83
C GLY A 33 17.58 -4.96 -8.83
N VAL A 34 16.76 -5.72 -8.10
CA VAL A 34 16.79 -7.19 -8.18
C VAL A 34 16.15 -7.65 -9.49
N THR A 35 16.77 -8.61 -10.17
CA THR A 35 16.21 -9.14 -11.43
C THR A 35 14.87 -9.85 -11.20
N ASP A 36 14.01 -9.93 -12.21
CA ASP A 36 12.70 -10.62 -12.07
C ASP A 36 12.87 -12.08 -11.64
N TYR A 37 13.86 -12.77 -12.22
CA TYR A 37 14.17 -14.16 -11.88
C TYR A 37 14.56 -14.31 -10.40
N GLU A 38 15.51 -13.50 -9.91
CA GLU A 38 15.92 -13.53 -8.51
C GLU A 38 14.76 -13.14 -7.57
N ALA A 39 13.99 -12.11 -7.92
CA ALA A 39 12.87 -11.65 -7.09
C ALA A 39 11.80 -12.75 -6.92
N ARG A 40 11.49 -13.50 -8.00
CA ARG A 40 10.58 -14.66 -7.92
C ARG A 40 11.15 -15.76 -7.04
N ARG A 41 12.44 -16.08 -7.21
CA ARG A 41 13.12 -17.10 -6.38
C ARG A 41 13.04 -16.73 -4.91
N TRP A 42 13.40 -15.50 -4.55
CA TRP A 42 13.35 -15.00 -3.18
C TRP A 42 11.94 -15.04 -2.58
N CYS A 43 10.92 -14.57 -3.31
CA CYS A 43 9.53 -14.61 -2.85
C CYS A 43 8.96 -16.04 -2.75
N ALA A 44 9.56 -17.03 -3.42
CA ALA A 44 9.18 -18.43 -3.30
C ALA A 44 9.87 -19.12 -2.13
N THR A 45 11.07 -18.68 -1.72
CA THR A 45 11.85 -19.29 -0.65
C THR A 45 11.67 -18.61 0.70
N VAL A 46 11.35 -17.32 0.72
CA VAL A 46 11.18 -16.53 1.94
C VAL A 46 9.72 -16.14 2.08
N ALA A 47 9.14 -16.47 3.24
CA ALA A 47 7.76 -16.12 3.57
C ALA A 47 7.73 -14.93 4.55
N PRO A 48 6.71 -14.06 4.48
CA PRO A 48 6.47 -13.07 5.52
C PRO A 48 6.39 -13.72 6.90
N THR A 49 6.97 -13.06 7.91
CA THR A 49 6.85 -13.54 9.30
C THR A 49 5.37 -13.54 9.70
N VAL A 50 4.87 -14.67 10.21
CA VAL A 50 3.53 -14.72 10.80
C VAL A 50 3.59 -14.01 12.16
N LEU A 51 2.88 -12.89 12.26
CA LEU A 51 2.80 -12.11 13.49
C LEU A 51 1.79 -12.73 14.46
N ALA A 52 2.10 -12.70 15.76
CA ALA A 52 1.13 -13.07 16.78
C ALA A 52 -0.08 -12.11 16.74
N PRO A 53 -1.29 -12.53 17.17
CA PRO A 53 -2.49 -11.70 17.06
C PRO A 53 -2.36 -10.29 17.69
N GLY A 54 -1.67 -10.17 18.83
CA GLY A 54 -1.46 -8.89 19.51
C GLY A 54 -0.25 -8.09 19.02
N GLN A 55 0.46 -8.55 17.99
CA GLN A 55 1.72 -7.95 17.57
C GLN A 55 1.53 -6.99 16.38
N ALA A 56 2.10 -5.81 16.52
CA ALA A 56 2.29 -4.82 15.46
C ALA A 56 3.78 -4.66 15.15
N VAL A 57 4.11 -4.53 13.87
CA VAL A 57 5.46 -4.19 13.40
C VAL A 57 5.35 -2.97 12.50
N GLU A 58 6.00 -1.87 12.90
CA GLU A 58 6.08 -0.68 12.06
C GLU A 58 6.96 -0.97 10.83
N ILE A 59 6.43 -0.65 9.65
CA ILE A 59 7.14 -0.70 8.38
C ILE A 59 7.64 0.72 8.12
N GLY A 60 8.94 0.94 8.30
CA GLY A 60 9.57 2.20 7.93
C GLY A 60 9.42 2.48 6.42
N PRO A 61 9.51 3.76 6.00
CA PRO A 61 9.56 4.09 4.59
C PRO A 61 10.72 3.35 3.91
N LEU A 62 10.55 2.96 2.64
CA LEU A 62 11.66 2.45 1.81
C LEU A 62 12.63 3.59 1.50
N GLY A 63 13.41 4.02 2.50
CA GLY A 63 14.46 5.02 2.36
C GLY A 63 14.00 6.41 1.90
N THR A 64 14.94 7.34 1.99
CA THR A 64 14.82 8.69 1.41
C THR A 64 15.33 8.67 -0.04
N GLY A 65 14.63 9.31 -0.97
CA GLY A 65 15.06 9.44 -2.37
C GLY A 65 14.27 8.63 -3.40
N LEU A 66 13.22 7.91 -2.99
CA LEU A 66 12.23 7.38 -3.94
C LEU A 66 11.28 8.49 -4.37
N ALA A 67 10.97 8.54 -5.68
CA ALA A 67 9.99 9.47 -6.21
C ALA A 67 8.61 9.25 -5.58
N ASP A 68 7.88 10.35 -5.35
CA ASP A 68 6.55 10.29 -4.74
C ASP A 68 5.61 9.40 -5.55
N THR A 69 5.21 8.31 -4.92
CA THR A 69 4.43 7.26 -5.55
C THR A 69 3.07 7.17 -4.87
N VAL A 70 2.01 7.37 -5.64
CA VAL A 70 0.64 7.22 -5.19
C VAL A 70 0.18 5.80 -5.49
N ALA A 71 -0.29 5.10 -4.46
CA ALA A 71 -1.09 3.90 -4.64
C ALA A 71 -2.56 4.28 -4.75
N LEU A 72 -3.13 4.11 -5.93
CA LEU A 72 -4.55 4.24 -6.17
C LEU A 72 -5.25 2.91 -5.90
N VAL A 73 -6.13 2.90 -4.91
CA VAL A 73 -6.84 1.70 -4.45
C VAL A 73 -8.33 1.77 -4.79
N PRO A 74 -8.97 0.62 -5.11
CA PRO A 74 -10.42 0.56 -5.19
C PRO A 74 -10.99 0.68 -3.77
N MET A 75 -12.04 1.48 -3.61
CA MET A 75 -12.62 1.78 -2.31
C MET A 75 -13.98 1.13 -2.13
N GLY A 76 -14.05 0.12 -1.25
CA GLY A 76 -15.31 -0.43 -0.77
C GLY A 76 -15.85 0.33 0.46
N GLN A 77 -17.08 0.00 0.89
CA GLN A 77 -17.72 0.65 2.04
C GLN A 77 -16.88 0.59 3.32
N LEU A 78 -16.26 -0.55 3.60
CA LEU A 78 -15.42 -0.75 4.79
C LEU A 78 -14.19 0.16 4.77
N GLY A 79 -13.53 0.30 3.61
CA GLY A 79 -12.39 1.20 3.47
C GLY A 79 -12.78 2.67 3.72
N ARG A 80 -13.96 3.10 3.24
CA ARG A 80 -14.48 4.47 3.48
C ARG A 80 -14.71 4.75 4.96
N ARG A 81 -15.21 3.78 5.73
CA ARG A 81 -15.40 3.92 7.17
C ARG A 81 -14.08 4.24 7.88
N TYR A 82 -13.03 3.46 7.61
CA TYR A 82 -11.73 3.69 8.27
C TYR A 82 -11.05 4.99 7.87
N LEU A 83 -11.31 5.51 6.66
CA LEU A 83 -10.80 6.81 6.23
C LEU A 83 -11.31 7.97 7.10
N THR A 84 -12.44 7.82 7.79
CA THR A 84 -12.93 8.82 8.77
C THR A 84 -12.03 8.95 10.01
N TYR A 85 -11.13 7.98 10.20
CA TYR A 85 -10.12 7.96 11.24
C TYR A 85 -8.70 8.15 10.69
N ASP A 86 -8.58 8.67 9.47
CA ASP A 86 -7.29 8.87 8.79
C ASP A 86 -6.47 7.58 8.61
N VAL A 87 -7.16 6.43 8.54
CA VAL A 87 -6.53 5.13 8.43
C VAL A 87 -7.07 4.37 7.24
N TYR A 88 -6.17 3.67 6.54
CA TYR A 88 -6.55 2.68 5.55
C TYR A 88 -6.08 1.29 5.99
N LEU A 89 -7.03 0.36 5.98
CA LEU A 89 -6.83 -1.05 6.33
C LEU A 89 -6.98 -1.91 5.10
N ARG A 90 -6.10 -2.91 4.98
CA ARG A 90 -6.13 -3.79 3.82
C ARG A 90 -5.86 -5.25 4.17
N ASN A 91 -6.63 -6.12 3.51
CA ASN A 91 -6.35 -7.56 3.38
C ASN A 91 -5.19 -7.83 2.42
N ALA A 92 -4.14 -8.50 2.90
CA ALA A 92 -3.02 -8.95 2.07
C ALA A 92 -3.45 -9.91 0.94
N GLY A 93 -4.59 -10.61 1.06
CA GLY A 93 -5.07 -11.61 0.12
C GLY A 93 -5.96 -11.12 -1.02
N LEU A 94 -6.45 -9.88 -1.00
CA LEU A 94 -7.35 -9.35 -2.04
C LEU A 94 -6.58 -8.39 -2.96
N HIS A 95 -6.13 -8.94 -4.10
CA HIS A 95 -5.69 -8.27 -5.34
C HIS A 95 -4.65 -7.12 -5.23
N VAL A 96 -3.36 -7.49 -5.38
CA VAL A 96 -2.15 -6.65 -5.62
C VAL A 96 -1.71 -5.73 -4.50
N GLN A 97 -0.65 -6.09 -3.79
CA GLN A 97 -0.06 -5.41 -2.63
C GLN A 97 0.13 -3.88 -2.76
N LEU A 98 -0.10 -3.15 -1.66
CA LEU A 98 0.34 -1.77 -1.52
C LEU A 98 1.87 -1.80 -1.50
N ARG A 99 2.48 -1.47 -2.64
CA ARG A 99 3.95 -1.46 -2.78
C ARG A 99 4.58 -0.71 -1.62
N LEU A 100 5.73 -1.19 -1.19
CA LEU A 100 6.50 -0.60 -0.11
C LEU A 100 6.96 0.83 -0.46
N ARG A 101 7.12 1.13 -1.76
CA ARG A 101 7.49 2.48 -2.25
C ARG A 101 6.35 3.50 -2.25
N ALA A 102 5.11 3.08 -2.02
CA ALA A 102 3.98 4.00 -2.04
C ALA A 102 4.10 5.00 -0.88
N THR A 103 4.30 6.28 -1.21
CA THR A 103 4.37 7.39 -0.26
C THR A 103 3.01 8.04 -0.04
N HIS A 104 2.07 7.82 -0.95
CA HIS A 104 0.72 8.38 -0.89
C HIS A 104 -0.32 7.29 -1.19
N LEU A 105 -1.53 7.52 -0.68
CA LEU A 105 -2.72 6.72 -0.97
C LEU A 105 -3.76 7.62 -1.63
N GLY A 106 -4.30 7.18 -2.77
CA GLY A 106 -5.48 7.77 -3.39
C GLY A 106 -6.54 6.72 -3.61
N TRP A 107 -7.78 7.15 -3.79
CA TRP A 107 -8.90 6.23 -4.02
C TRP A 107 -9.93 6.82 -4.96
N SER A 108 -10.66 5.93 -5.63
CA SER A 108 -11.79 6.30 -6.48
C SER A 108 -13.02 6.67 -5.65
N GLU A 109 -13.56 7.85 -5.89
CA GLU A 109 -14.84 8.30 -5.37
C GLU A 109 -15.62 9.00 -6.48
N ASN A 110 -16.87 8.58 -6.71
CA ASN A 110 -17.78 9.18 -7.69
C ASN A 110 -17.17 9.37 -9.09
N GLY A 111 -16.39 8.40 -9.56
CA GLY A 111 -15.78 8.44 -10.91
C GLY A 111 -14.51 9.29 -11.03
N GLN A 112 -13.94 9.76 -9.93
CA GLN A 112 -12.71 10.56 -9.92
C GLN A 112 -11.77 10.17 -8.77
N ILE A 113 -10.54 10.69 -8.81
CA ILE A 113 -9.63 10.80 -7.68
C ILE A 113 -9.70 12.24 -7.18
N ALA A 114 -10.54 12.48 -6.18
CA ALA A 114 -10.72 13.83 -5.63
C ALA A 114 -9.47 14.25 -4.84
N VAL A 115 -8.98 13.36 -3.96
CA VAL A 115 -7.84 13.62 -3.08
C VAL A 115 -6.88 12.45 -3.06
N VAL A 116 -5.62 12.77 -2.77
CA VAL A 116 -4.58 11.81 -2.37
C VAL A 116 -4.04 12.22 -1.01
N ARG A 117 -3.68 11.27 -0.16
CA ARG A 117 -3.18 11.54 1.19
C ARG A 117 -1.78 10.94 1.37
N PRO A 118 -0.81 11.68 1.93
CA PRO A 118 0.48 11.12 2.31
C PRO A 118 0.31 9.97 3.30
N ILE A 119 1.13 8.94 3.18
CA ILE A 119 1.24 7.86 4.16
C ILE A 119 2.29 8.28 5.18
N THR A 120 1.86 8.61 6.40
CA THR A 120 2.75 9.09 7.45
C THR A 120 3.41 7.93 8.20
N ARG A 121 2.68 6.83 8.37
CA ARG A 121 3.14 5.60 9.03
C ARG A 121 2.49 4.37 8.44
N ARG A 122 3.15 3.23 8.59
CA ARG A 122 2.69 1.93 8.10
C ARG A 122 3.00 0.84 9.11
N TRP A 123 2.09 -0.11 9.26
CA TRP A 123 2.29 -1.27 10.12
C TRP A 123 1.84 -2.56 9.43
N GLN A 124 2.53 -3.65 9.75
CA GLN A 124 1.98 -4.99 9.65
C GLN A 124 1.32 -5.35 10.98
N LEU A 125 0.09 -5.86 10.91
CA LEU A 125 -0.68 -6.27 12.08
C LEU A 125 -1.04 -7.75 11.98
N GLY A 126 -0.80 -8.49 13.07
CA GLY A 126 -1.22 -9.89 13.20
C GLY A 126 -2.72 -10.07 13.37
N SER A 127 -3.41 -9.08 13.97
CA SER A 127 -4.88 -9.03 14.03
C SER A 127 -5.37 -7.61 14.38
N ALA A 128 -6.68 -7.41 14.44
CA ALA A 128 -7.28 -6.16 14.93
C ALA A 128 -6.81 -5.82 16.35
N ALA A 129 -6.55 -6.83 17.20
CA ALA A 129 -6.08 -6.61 18.57
C ALA A 129 -4.72 -5.91 18.63
N ALA A 130 -3.89 -6.03 17.59
CA ALA A 130 -2.59 -5.39 17.51
C ALA A 130 -2.66 -3.86 17.34
N ILE A 131 -3.80 -3.29 16.91
CA ILE A 131 -3.96 -1.84 16.73
C ILE A 131 -3.67 -1.09 18.03
N ALA A 132 -4.09 -1.65 19.18
CA ALA A 132 -3.81 -1.08 20.50
C ALA A 132 -2.30 -0.91 20.77
N THR A 133 -1.49 -1.84 20.26
CA THR A 133 -0.03 -1.79 20.43
C THR A 133 0.67 -0.90 19.41
N ALA A 134 0.06 -0.67 18.25
CA ALA A 134 0.58 0.19 17.19
C ALA A 134 0.51 1.69 17.52
N ARG A 135 -0.20 2.09 18.59
CA ARG A 135 -0.35 3.49 19.06
C ARG A 135 -0.78 4.48 17.96
N VAL A 136 -1.65 4.03 17.06
CA VAL A 136 -2.20 4.86 15.97
C VAL A 136 -3.11 5.92 16.53
N THR A 137 -3.17 7.08 15.87
CA THR A 137 -4.20 8.08 16.13
C THR A 137 -5.58 7.43 15.97
N HIS A 138 -6.51 7.74 16.88
CA HIS A 138 -7.88 7.21 16.88
C HIS A 138 -8.03 5.69 17.09
N CYS A 139 -7.01 5.01 17.62
CA CYS A 139 -7.06 3.57 17.92
C CYS A 139 -8.35 3.09 18.62
N ALA A 140 -8.82 3.80 19.65
CA ALA A 140 -10.03 3.43 20.37
C ALA A 140 -11.29 3.43 19.49
N LYS A 141 -11.39 4.38 18.54
CA LYS A 141 -12.52 4.47 17.61
C LYS A 141 -12.48 3.33 16.59
N ILE A 142 -11.31 3.01 16.06
CA ILE A 142 -11.12 1.90 15.11
C ILE A 142 -11.49 0.57 15.77
N LEU A 143 -11.09 0.33 17.01
CA LEU A 143 -11.43 -0.90 17.75
C LEU A 143 -12.92 -0.99 18.11
N ALA A 144 -13.63 0.14 18.17
CA ALA A 144 -15.07 0.19 18.42
C ALA A 144 -15.91 -0.05 17.16
N GLU A 145 -15.31 -0.10 15.97
CA GLU A 145 -16.03 -0.30 14.72
C GLU A 145 -16.68 -1.70 14.68
N PRO A 146 -17.98 -1.79 14.36
CA PRO A 146 -18.63 -3.08 14.17
C PRO A 146 -17.94 -3.82 13.02
N ASP A 147 -17.67 -5.10 13.22
CA ASP A 147 -16.97 -6.00 12.28
C ASP A 147 -15.45 -5.85 12.18
N VAL A 148 -14.79 -4.92 12.91
CA VAL A 148 -13.33 -4.77 12.84
C VAL A 148 -12.60 -6.08 13.16
N HIS A 149 -13.11 -6.86 14.12
CA HIS A 149 -12.52 -8.14 14.52
C HIS A 149 -12.91 -9.30 13.58
N HIS A 150 -14.12 -9.30 13.01
CA HIS A 150 -14.62 -10.39 12.16
C HIS A 150 -14.14 -10.27 10.71
N ALA A 151 -14.02 -9.05 10.20
CA ALA A 151 -13.52 -8.78 8.86
C ALA A 151 -11.99 -8.69 8.81
N TRP A 152 -11.28 -8.86 9.94
CA TRP A 152 -9.84 -8.65 10.00
C TRP A 152 -9.06 -9.74 9.25
N PRO A 153 -8.26 -9.35 8.25
CA PRO A 153 -7.41 -10.29 7.52
C PRO A 153 -6.26 -10.84 8.37
N ARG A 154 -5.94 -12.12 8.20
CA ARG A 154 -4.83 -12.82 8.90
C ARG A 154 -3.47 -12.13 8.80
N LEU A 155 -3.24 -11.32 7.75
CA LEU A 155 -2.11 -10.41 7.60
C LEU A 155 -2.63 -9.11 6.99
N SER A 156 -2.57 -8.03 7.75
CA SER A 156 -3.08 -6.73 7.31
C SER A 156 -2.00 -5.67 7.33
N THR A 157 -1.90 -4.93 6.23
CA THR A 157 -1.17 -3.66 6.24
C THR A 157 -2.15 -2.57 6.63
N MET A 158 -1.77 -1.80 7.64
CA MET A 158 -2.44 -0.58 8.05
C MET A 158 -1.55 0.60 7.68
N VAL A 159 -2.15 1.68 7.19
CA VAL A 159 -1.45 2.95 6.98
C VAL A 159 -2.22 4.09 7.66
N GLU A 160 -1.48 4.98 8.30
CA GLU A 160 -1.97 6.25 8.80
C GLU A 160 -1.71 7.33 7.74
N LEU A 161 -2.68 8.23 7.58
CA LEU A 161 -2.74 9.18 6.49
C LEU A 161 -2.57 10.61 7.00
N GLY A 162 -1.76 11.39 6.30
CA GLY A 162 -1.57 12.82 6.55
C GLY A 162 -2.64 13.67 5.88
N ASP A 163 -2.39 14.97 5.79
CA ASP A 163 -3.35 15.93 5.24
C ASP A 163 -3.62 15.69 3.74
N PRO A 164 -4.86 15.91 3.27
CA PRO A 164 -5.23 15.65 1.89
C PRO A 164 -4.62 16.66 0.91
N ILE A 165 -4.14 16.14 -0.21
CA ILE A 165 -3.74 16.89 -1.40
C ILE A 165 -4.86 16.75 -2.42
N THR A 166 -5.42 17.88 -2.86
CA THR A 166 -6.48 17.89 -3.87
C THR A 166 -5.88 17.62 -5.25
N VAL A 167 -6.52 16.72 -6.00
CA VAL A 167 -6.11 16.35 -7.37
C VAL A 167 -7.26 16.60 -8.36
N GLY A 168 -8.46 16.11 -8.07
CA GLY A 168 -9.63 16.32 -8.94
C GLY A 168 -9.53 15.67 -10.33
N LEU A 169 -8.92 14.48 -10.42
CA LEU A 169 -8.64 13.81 -11.71
C LEU A 169 -9.74 12.78 -12.06
N PRO A 170 -10.46 12.93 -13.20
CA PRO A 170 -11.44 11.94 -13.64
C PRO A 170 -10.81 10.56 -13.91
N LEU A 171 -11.54 9.48 -13.62
CA LEU A 171 -11.01 8.13 -13.81
C LEU A 171 -10.88 7.71 -15.28
N GLY A 172 -11.85 8.07 -16.12
CA GLY A 172 -11.91 7.64 -17.53
C GLY A 172 -12.28 6.17 -17.75
N TYR A 173 -12.60 5.41 -16.69
CA TYR A 173 -13.12 4.04 -16.80
C TYR A 173 -14.64 4.04 -17.01
N SER A 174 -15.15 3.05 -17.74
CA SER A 174 -16.59 2.81 -17.82
C SER A 174 -17.08 2.14 -16.53
N PRO A 175 -18.35 2.36 -16.13
CA PRO A 175 -19.03 1.50 -15.17
C PRO A 175 -18.87 0.02 -15.51
N GLY A 176 -18.79 -0.84 -14.49
CA GLY A 176 -18.78 -2.28 -14.69
C GLY A 176 -20.10 -2.77 -15.34
N PRO A 177 -20.11 -3.98 -15.92
CA PRO A 177 -21.28 -4.54 -16.63
C PRO A 177 -22.53 -4.70 -15.76
N THR A 178 -22.38 -4.73 -14.43
CA THR A 178 -23.49 -4.79 -13.46
C THR A 178 -24.05 -3.42 -13.06
N GLY A 179 -23.59 -2.33 -13.69
CA GLY A 179 -23.88 -0.97 -13.25
C GLY A 179 -23.05 -0.55 -12.02
N GLY A 180 -22.92 0.75 -11.80
CA GLY A 180 -22.17 1.32 -10.67
C GLY A 180 -21.31 2.53 -11.04
N ALA A 181 -20.69 3.15 -10.04
CA ALA A 181 -19.72 4.22 -10.28
C ALA A 181 -18.44 3.64 -10.93
N PRO A 182 -17.81 4.36 -11.88
CA PRO A 182 -16.49 3.99 -12.37
C PRO A 182 -15.50 3.81 -11.20
N ALA A 183 -14.71 2.75 -11.27
CA ALA A 183 -13.74 2.39 -10.23
C ALA A 183 -12.42 1.95 -10.87
N ILE A 184 -11.33 2.07 -10.11
CA ILE A 184 -10.01 1.64 -10.55
C ILE A 184 -9.94 0.11 -10.54
N PRO A 185 -9.45 -0.53 -11.62
CA PRO A 185 -9.30 -1.98 -11.66
C PRO A 185 -8.10 -2.43 -10.82
N GLY A 186 -8.37 -2.84 -9.58
CA GLY A 186 -7.37 -3.27 -8.61
C GLY A 186 -6.50 -2.12 -8.10
N VAL A 187 -5.42 -2.45 -7.39
CA VAL A 187 -4.46 -1.43 -6.94
C VAL A 187 -3.48 -1.09 -8.06
N ARG A 188 -3.32 0.20 -8.30
CA ARG A 188 -2.40 0.76 -9.31
C ARG A 188 -1.47 1.77 -8.67
N HIS A 189 -0.25 1.88 -9.18
CA HIS A 189 0.74 2.82 -8.65
C HIS A 189 1.11 3.82 -9.72
N TYR A 190 1.23 5.08 -9.34
CA TYR A 190 1.56 6.20 -10.23
C TYR A 190 2.58 7.11 -9.56
N LEU A 191 3.32 7.89 -10.33
CA LEU A 191 4.02 9.03 -9.76
C LEU A 191 2.99 10.12 -9.42
N LEU A 192 3.15 10.77 -8.27
CA LEU A 192 2.28 11.87 -7.87
C LEU A 192 2.34 13.01 -8.89
N ALA A 193 3.54 13.35 -9.36
CA ALA A 193 3.76 14.37 -10.37
C ALA A 193 2.94 14.10 -11.65
N ASP A 194 2.94 12.87 -12.15
CA ASP A 194 2.20 12.50 -13.37
C ASP A 194 0.68 12.66 -13.20
N LEU A 195 0.15 12.35 -12.01
CA LEU A 195 -1.27 12.54 -11.72
C LEU A 195 -1.64 14.03 -11.63
N LEU A 196 -0.78 14.85 -11.04
CA LEU A 196 -1.00 16.30 -10.94
C LEU A 196 -0.91 16.98 -12.32
N ILE A 197 0.04 16.56 -13.16
CA ILE A 197 0.13 17.02 -14.56
C ILE A 197 -1.12 16.62 -15.32
N ALA A 198 -1.53 15.34 -15.24
CA ALA A 198 -2.73 14.87 -15.91
C ALA A 198 -4.01 15.61 -15.46
N ALA A 199 -4.10 15.99 -14.18
CA ALA A 199 -5.21 16.77 -13.66
C ALA A 199 -5.25 18.18 -14.28
N ASN A 200 -4.09 18.85 -14.36
CA ASN A 200 -3.97 20.17 -14.96
C ASN A 200 -4.29 20.15 -16.48
N ASP A 201 -3.93 19.06 -17.16
CA ASP A 201 -4.16 18.90 -18.60
C ASP A 201 -5.59 18.46 -18.94
N GLY A 202 -6.47 18.25 -17.94
CA GLY A 202 -7.83 17.75 -18.15
C GLY A 202 -7.87 16.30 -18.65
N SER A 203 -6.81 15.53 -18.42
CA SER A 203 -6.70 14.12 -18.78
C SER A 203 -7.45 13.23 -17.79
N THR A 204 -7.32 11.91 -17.94
CA THR A 204 -7.93 10.91 -17.03
C THR A 204 -6.90 9.97 -16.43
N VAL A 205 -7.21 9.33 -15.29
CA VAL A 205 -6.37 8.27 -14.71
C VAL A 205 -6.10 7.15 -15.72
N LYS A 206 -7.11 6.75 -16.51
CA LYS A 206 -6.98 5.70 -17.52
C LYS A 206 -5.97 6.05 -18.62
N SER A 207 -5.84 7.32 -18.98
CA SER A 207 -4.86 7.79 -19.97
C SER A 207 -3.45 7.96 -19.40
N THR A 208 -3.31 8.07 -18.07
CA THR A 208 -2.01 8.16 -17.41
C THR A 208 -1.39 6.76 -17.29
N PRO A 209 -0.12 6.57 -17.69
CA PRO A 209 0.54 5.26 -17.56
C PRO A 209 0.87 4.96 -16.09
N PRO A 210 0.47 3.80 -15.53
CA PRO A 210 0.89 3.40 -14.19
C PRO A 210 2.35 2.93 -14.19
N LEU A 211 2.96 2.98 -13.01
CA LEU A 211 4.22 2.29 -12.73
C LEU A 211 4.06 0.79 -12.98
N ARG A 212 5.04 0.21 -13.68
CA ARG A 212 5.05 -1.21 -14.06
C ARG A 212 5.34 -2.15 -12.89
#